data_AF-A0A5N5T195-F1
#
_entry.id   AF-A0A5N5T195-F1
#
_cell.length_a   1.000
_cell.length_b   1.000
_cell.length_c   1.000
_cell.angle_alpha   90.00
_cell.angle_beta   90.00
_cell.angle_gamma   90.00
#
_symmetry.space_group_name_H-M   'P 1'
#
loop_
_entity.id
_entity.type
_entity.pdbx_description
1 polymer ?
#
loop_
_entity_poly.entity_id
_entity_poly.type
_entity_poly.pdbx_seq_one_letter_code
_entity_poly.pdbx_strand_id
1 'polypeptide(L)' 'MTLTKDNFCGAFVGVEKGFNILQMNSKCMNNATILHELYHVLGFEHEHFRSDRDEYVTILYENICPGYIIYYLSY' A
#
# COMPACT_ATOMS: atom_id res chain seq x y z
N MET A 1 13.31 9.32 -3.45
CA MET A 1 12.35 9.12 -4.57
C MET A 1 13.15 8.65 -5.76
N THR A 2 12.96 7.41 -6.18
CA THR A 2 13.64 6.85 -7.34
C THR A 2 12.57 6.54 -8.36
N LEU A 3 12.66 7.17 -9.53
CA LEU A 3 11.77 6.83 -10.65
C LEU A 3 12.23 5.51 -11.23
N THR A 4 11.53 4.43 -10.92
CA THR A 4 11.81 3.10 -11.49
C THR A 4 10.89 2.87 -12.69
N LYS A 5 11.34 2.02 -13.62
CA LYS A 5 10.59 1.72 -14.86
C LYS A 5 9.49 0.67 -14.65
N ASP A 6 9.33 0.20 -13.43
CA ASP A 6 8.40 -0.86 -13.06
C ASP A 6 6.96 -0.35 -13.02
N ASN A 7 5.99 -1.18 -13.40
CA ASN A 7 4.57 -0.81 -13.46
C ASN A 7 3.89 -0.71 -12.06
N PHE A 8 4.65 -0.38 -11.03
CA PHE A 8 4.21 -0.36 -9.63
C PHE A 8 4.38 1.05 -9.01
N CYS A 9 3.47 1.40 -8.11
CA CYS A 9 3.58 2.54 -7.20
C CYS A 9 3.70 1.95 -5.80
N GLY A 10 4.70 2.36 -5.03
CA GLY A 10 4.88 1.77 -3.70
C GLY A 10 5.97 2.39 -2.86
N ALA A 11 5.81 2.28 -1.54
CA ALA A 11 6.83 2.47 -0.54
C ALA A 11 6.71 1.43 0.59
N PHE A 12 7.79 1.20 1.32
CA PHE A 12 7.72 0.44 2.57
C PHE A 12 6.95 1.21 3.64
N VAL A 13 6.29 0.48 4.55
CA VAL A 13 5.59 1.07 5.67
C VAL A 13 6.55 1.37 6.80
N GLY A 14 6.62 2.65 7.19
CA GLY A 14 7.49 3.16 8.23
C GLY A 14 8.88 3.56 7.73
N VAL A 15 9.77 3.84 8.68
CA VAL A 15 11.11 4.35 8.39
C VAL A 15 12.11 3.21 8.21
N GLU A 16 12.63 3.08 6.99
CA GLU A 16 13.74 2.20 6.66
C GLU A 16 15.08 2.75 7.19
N LYS A 17 16.04 1.85 7.44
CA LYS A 17 17.40 2.25 7.84
C LYS A 17 18.08 2.99 6.69
N GLY A 18 18.38 4.28 6.90
CA GLY A 18 19.00 5.14 5.90
C GLY A 18 17.96 6.01 5.21
N PHE A 19 17.42 5.57 4.08
CA PHE A 19 16.45 6.33 3.30
C PHE A 19 15.26 5.48 2.86
N ASN A 20 14.09 6.12 2.83
CA ASN A 20 12.88 5.51 2.26
C ASN A 20 12.86 5.67 0.74
N ILE A 21 12.47 4.60 0.05
CA ILE A 21 12.33 4.58 -1.40
C ILE A 21 10.84 4.63 -1.75
N LEU A 22 10.46 5.68 -2.47
CA LEU A 22 9.20 5.73 -3.20
C LEU A 22 9.49 5.28 -4.63
N GLN A 23 8.89 4.17 -5.04
CA GLN A 23 8.88 3.68 -6.41
C GLN A 23 7.71 4.29 -7.16
N MET A 24 8.01 5.06 -8.20
CA MET A 24 7.02 5.82 -8.94
C MET A 24 7.30 5.72 -10.43
N ASN A 25 6.33 5.18 -11.18
CA ASN A 25 6.33 5.27 -12.64
C ASN A 25 5.48 6.45 -13.14
N SER A 26 5.42 6.63 -14.46
CA SER A 26 4.70 7.75 -15.09
C SER A 26 3.20 7.81 -14.75
N LYS A 27 2.55 6.68 -14.44
CA LYS A 27 1.14 6.65 -14.04
C LYS A 27 0.95 7.00 -12.56
N CYS A 28 1.99 6.82 -11.74
CA CYS A 28 1.96 7.17 -10.31
C CYS A 28 2.15 8.67 -10.05
N MET A 29 2.58 9.45 -11.05
CA MET A 29 2.93 10.88 -10.91
C MET A 29 1.70 11.79 -10.83
N ASN A 30 0.80 11.50 -9.89
CA ASN A 30 -0.32 12.33 -9.51
C ASN A 30 -0.30 12.58 -8.00
N ASN A 31 -0.91 13.68 -7.55
CA ASN A 31 -0.84 14.10 -6.14
C ASN A 31 -1.40 13.05 -5.18
N ALA A 32 -2.49 12.36 -5.55
CA ALA A 32 -3.12 11.40 -4.66
C ALA A 32 -2.20 10.19 -4.42
N THR A 33 -1.62 9.62 -5.47
CA THR A 33 -0.68 8.50 -5.35
C THR A 33 0.60 8.91 -4.64
N ILE A 34 1.17 10.08 -4.94
CA ILE A 34 2.35 10.59 -4.21
C ILE A 34 2.08 10.68 -2.70
N LEU A 35 0.93 11.23 -2.32
CA LEU A 35 0.54 11.34 -0.91
C LEU A 35 0.31 9.96 -0.28
N HIS A 36 -0.32 9.03 -0.99
CA HIS A 36 -0.52 7.66 -0.54
C HIS A 36 0.81 6.96 -0.20
N GLU A 37 1.80 7.02 -1.10
CA GLU A 37 3.11 6.41 -0.84
C GLU A 37 3.89 7.12 0.28
N LEU A 38 3.70 8.44 0.44
CA LEU A 38 4.25 9.17 1.58
C LEU A 38 3.60 8.74 2.90
N TYR A 39 2.30 8.44 2.91
CA TYR A 39 1.63 7.90 4.10
C TYR A 39 2.20 6.54 4.50
N HIS A 40 2.52 5.67 3.54
CA HIS A 40 3.24 4.44 3.84
C HIS A 40 4.57 4.73 4.54
N VAL A 41 5.37 5.67 4.04
CA VAL A 41 6.63 6.08 4.72
C VAL A 41 6.40 6.62 6.13
N LEU A 42 5.28 7.29 6.38
CA LEU A 42 4.90 7.76 7.72
C LEU A 42 4.45 6.63 8.66
N GLY A 43 4.24 5.42 8.15
CA GLY A 43 3.85 4.24 8.93
C GLY A 43 2.36 3.89 8.83
N PHE A 44 1.63 4.47 7.89
CA PHE A 44 0.24 4.11 7.66
C PHE A 44 0.14 2.90 6.74
N GLU A 45 -0.68 1.93 7.13
CA GLU A 45 -1.08 0.79 6.29
C GLU A 45 -2.31 1.15 5.45
N HIS A 46 -2.71 0.25 4.56
CA HIS A 46 -4.02 0.38 3.91
C HIS A 46 -5.15 0.34 4.95
N GLU A 47 -6.17 1.19 4.80
CA GLU A 47 -7.24 1.33 5.80
C GLU A 47 -8.00 0.02 6.08
N HIS A 48 -8.10 -0.88 5.08
CA HIS A 48 -8.73 -2.19 5.26
C HIS A 48 -7.87 -3.18 6.06
N PHE A 49 -6.68 -2.82 6.52
CA PHE A 49 -5.90 -3.62 7.48
C PHE A 49 -6.20 -3.30 8.93
N ARG A 50 -7.03 -2.30 9.21
CA ARG A 50 -7.43 -1.98 10.58
C ARG A 50 -8.03 -3.19 11.30
N SER A 51 -7.72 -3.32 12.58
CA SER A 51 -8.20 -4.41 13.44
C SER A 51 -9.73 -4.39 13.63
N ASP A 52 -10.37 -3.24 13.46
CA ASP A 52 -11.82 -3.04 13.60
C ASP A 52 -12.56 -3.00 12.25
N ARG A 53 -11.89 -3.26 11.11
CA ARG A 53 -12.49 -3.10 9.78
C ARG A 53 -13.78 -3.92 9.59
N ASP A 54 -13.89 -5.08 10.24
CA ASP A 54 -14.96 -6.04 10.02
C ASP A 54 -16.30 -5.51 10.57
N GLU A 55 -16.27 -4.41 11.33
CA GLU A 55 -17.43 -3.62 11.74
C GLU A 55 -17.95 -2.70 10.61
N TYR A 56 -17.13 -2.41 9.60
CA TYR A 56 -17.41 -1.41 8.55
C TYR A 56 -17.48 -1.99 7.14
N VAL A 57 -16.70 -3.04 6.85
CA VAL A 57 -16.59 -3.65 5.52
C VAL A 57 -16.59 -5.17 5.61
N THR A 58 -17.07 -5.83 4.55
CA THR A 58 -17.02 -7.30 4.42
C THR A 58 -16.10 -7.68 3.27
N ILE A 59 -15.12 -8.53 3.56
CA ILE A 59 -14.22 -9.08 2.54
C ILE A 59 -14.84 -10.34 1.93
N LEU A 60 -15.19 -10.27 0.64
CA LEU A 60 -15.69 -11.42 -0.13
C LEU A 60 -14.50 -12.23 -0.67
N TYR A 61 -13.91 -13.08 0.18
CA TYR A 61 -12.68 -13.82 -0.11
C TYR A 61 -12.78 -14.71 -1.36
N GLU A 62 -13.98 -15.18 -1.73
CA GLU A 62 -14.25 -15.94 -2.94
C GLU A 62 -13.99 -15.14 -4.24
N ASN A 63 -14.01 -13.81 -4.16
CA ASN A 63 -13.71 -12.92 -5.29
C ASN A 63 -12.24 -12.51 -5.35
N ILE A 64 -11.40 -12.98 -4.42
CA ILE A 64 -9.98 -12.65 -4.37
C ILE A 64 -9.19 -13.72 -5.13
N CYS A 65 -8.28 -13.30 -6.00
CA CYS A 65 -7.35 -14.21 -6.65
C CYS A 65 -6.55 -14.99 -5.57
N PRO A 66 -6.47 -16.34 -5.64
CA PRO A 66 -5.93 -17.15 -4.53
C PRO A 66 -4.53 -16.73 -4.03
N GLY A 67 -3.66 -16.24 -4.91
CA GLY A 67 -2.32 -15.76 -4.55
C GLY A 67 -2.25 -14.40 -3.82
N TYR A 68 -3.39 -13.72 -3.64
CA TYR A 68 -3.48 -12.39 -3.05
C TYR A 68 -4.26 -12.35 -1.74
N ILE A 69 -4.81 -13.48 -1.27
CA ILE A 69 -5.60 -13.55 -0.04
C ILE A 69 -4.84 -12.98 1.16
N ILE A 70 -3.53 -13.20 1.23
CA ILE A 70 -2.68 -12.70 2.33
C ILE A 70 -2.73 -11.18 2.49
N TYR A 71 -3.02 -10.42 1.42
CA TYR A 71 -3.10 -8.95 1.44
C TYR A 71 -4.42 -8.40 1.99
N TYR A 72 -5.30 -9.29 2.47
CA TYR A 72 -6.60 -8.93 3.04
C TYR A 72 -6.82 -9.55 4.43
N LEU A 73 -5.86 -10.32 4.95
CA LEU A 73 -5.92 -10.85 6.31
C LEU A 73 -5.71 -9.71 7.32
N SER A 74 -6.56 -9.66 8.36
CA SER A 74 -6.28 -8.81 9.53
C SER A 74 -5.41 -9.59 10.51
N TYR A 75 -4.54 -8.87 11.21
CA TYR A 75 -3.69 -9.41 12.29
C TYR A 75 -4.11 -8.84 13.64
#